data_AF-A0A432HDZ1-F1
#
_entry.id   AF-A0A432HDZ1-F1
#
_cell.length_a   1.000
_cell.length_b   1.000
_cell.length_c   1.000
_cell.angle_alpha   90.00
_cell.angle_beta   90.00
_cell.angle_gamma   90.00
#
_symmetry.space_group_name_H-M   'P 1'
#
loop_
_entity.id
_entity.type
_entity.pdbx_description
1 polymer ?
#
loop_
_entity_poly.entity_id
_entity_poly.type
_entity_poly.pdbx_seq_one_letter_code
_entity_poly.pdbx_strand_id
1 'polypeptide(L)' 'MGFFSKLMGLEQAPREIPKLGRNDPCWCGSGKKYKKCHMESDMRRLSRIRASQCSTGS' A
#
# COMPACT_ATOMS: atom_id res chain seq x y z
N MET A 1 1.41 3.18 45.60
CA MET A 1 2.36 2.93 44.48
C MET A 1 1.90 1.68 43.72
N GLY A 2 1.78 1.69 42.39
CA GLY A 2 1.72 0.43 41.62
C GLY A 2 0.73 0.27 40.46
N PHE A 3 -0.05 1.27 40.06
CA PHE A 3 -1.12 1.10 39.04
C PHE A 3 -1.02 2.03 37.81
N PHE A 4 0.15 2.61 37.49
CA PHE A 4 0.26 3.64 36.42
C PHE A 4 1.35 3.39 35.35
N SER A 5 1.95 2.20 35.27
CA SER A 5 3.15 1.99 34.42
C SER A 5 3.03 0.98 33.27
N LYS A 6 1.83 0.60 32.82
CA LYS A 6 1.68 -0.42 31.75
C LYS A 6 0.83 -0.02 30.53
N LEU A 7 0.46 1.25 30.35
CA LEU A 7 -0.39 1.70 29.22
C LEU A 7 0.33 2.53 28.14
N MET A 8 1.66 2.68 28.21
CA MET A 8 2.45 3.43 27.21
C MET A 8 3.29 2.47 26.34
N GLY A 9 2.67 1.42 25.79
CA GLY A 9 3.40 0.26 25.27
C GLY A 9 2.94 -0.35 23.94
N LEU A 10 2.25 0.37 23.05
CA LEU A 10 1.93 -0.10 21.69
C LEU A 10 1.95 1.03 20.65
N GLU A 11 3.00 1.85 20.66
CA GLU A 11 3.30 2.67 19.48
C GLU A 11 3.88 1.74 18.42
N GLN A 12 3.00 1.17 17.61
CA GLN A 12 3.38 0.28 16.52
C GLN A 12 4.01 1.12 15.42
N ALA A 13 5.34 1.07 15.34
CA ALA A 13 6.10 1.66 14.24
C ALA A 13 5.43 1.31 12.90
N PRO A 14 5.23 2.28 12.00
CA PRO A 14 4.67 2.01 10.69
C PRO A 14 5.58 0.97 10.02
N ARG A 15 5.05 -0.22 9.77
CA ARG A 15 5.73 -1.22 8.95
C ARG A 15 5.96 -0.56 7.60
N GLU A 16 7.20 -0.19 7.33
CA GLU A 16 7.62 0.38 6.06
C GLU A 16 7.16 -0.58 4.96
N ILE A 17 6.11 -0.18 4.24
CA ILE A 17 5.62 -0.97 3.11
C ILE A 17 6.78 -0.97 2.12
N PRO A 18 7.39 -2.13 1.81
CA PRO A 18 8.49 -2.18 0.87
C PRO A 18 7.96 -1.60 -0.44
N LYS A 19 8.51 -0.45 -0.83
CA LYS A 19 8.16 0.22 -2.09
C LYS A 19 8.62 -0.71 -3.20
N LEU A 20 7.74 -1.62 -3.61
CA LEU A 20 8.01 -2.62 -4.64
C LEU A 20 8.60 -1.88 -5.84
N GLY A 21 9.87 -2.18 -6.15
CA GLY A 21 10.58 -1.52 -7.22
C GLY A 21 9.93 -1.86 -8.56
N ARG A 22 10.05 -0.96 -9.54
CA ARG A 22 9.56 -1.21 -10.91
C ARG A 22 10.18 -2.48 -11.54
N ASN A 23 11.36 -2.88 -11.08
CA ASN A 23 12.11 -4.04 -11.58
C ASN A 23 11.90 -5.33 -10.75
N ASP A 24 11.22 -5.26 -9.60
CA ASP A 24 10.97 -6.42 -8.75
C ASP A 24 10.05 -7.46 -9.41
N PRO A 25 10.15 -8.73 -9.02
CA PRO A 25 9.17 -9.73 -9.41
C PRO A 25 7.76 -9.26 -9.03
N CYS A 26 6.81 -9.43 -9.94
CA CYS A 26 5.45 -8.98 -9.72
C CYS A 26 4.80 -9.79 -8.59
N TRP A 27 4.05 -9.10 -7.73
CA TRP A 27 3.36 -9.67 -6.57
C TRP A 27 2.34 -10.76 -6.92
N CYS A 28 1.93 -10.86 -8.19
CA CYS A 28 1.02 -11.87 -8.70
C CYS A 28 1.67 -13.25 -8.92
N GLY A 29 2.96 -13.41 -8.60
CA GLY A 29 3.66 -14.70 -8.73
C GLY A 29 3.97 -15.12 -10.17
N SER A 30 3.76 -14.25 -11.16
CA SER A 30 3.97 -14.59 -12.58
C SER A 30 5.43 -14.65 -13.04
N GLY A 31 6.40 -14.42 -12.14
CA GLY A 31 7.84 -14.37 -12.46
C GLY A 31 8.27 -13.20 -13.37
N LYS A 32 7.33 -12.36 -13.81
CA LYS A 32 7.57 -11.19 -14.65
C LYS A 32 7.84 -9.97 -13.78
N LYS A 33 8.63 -9.02 -14.30
CA LYS A 33 8.90 -7.74 -13.62
C LYS A 33 7.61 -6.94 -13.43
N TYR A 34 7.43 -6.32 -12.26
CA TYR A 34 6.23 -5.52 -11.91
C TYR A 34 5.87 -4.52 -13.01
N LYS A 35 6.86 -3.81 -13.58
CA LYS A 35 6.66 -2.85 -14.68
C LYS A 35 6.01 -3.42 -15.95
N LYS A 36 6.19 -4.71 -16.23
CA LYS A 36 5.68 -5.38 -17.43
C LYS A 36 4.44 -6.24 -17.15
N CYS A 37 4.02 -6.34 -15.89
CA CYS A 37 2.94 -7.22 -15.49
C CYS A 37 1.76 -6.40 -14.97
N HIS A 38 1.80 -5.96 -13.73
CA HIS A 38 0.68 -5.24 -13.12
C HIS A 38 0.84 -3.72 -13.13
N MET A 39 2.02 -3.13 -13.34
CA MET A 39 2.23 -1.69 -13.22
C MET A 39 1.26 -0.83 -14.08
N GLU A 40 1.07 -1.16 -15.35
CA GLU A 40 0.15 -0.40 -16.23
C GLU A 40 -1.32 -0.60 -15.83
N SER A 41 -1.67 -1.83 -15.43
CA SER A 41 -3.01 -2.19 -14.98
C SER A 41 -3.36 -1.52 -13.64
N ASP A 42 -2.41 -1.50 -12.69
CA ASP A 42 -2.50 -0.80 -11.41
C ASP A 42 -2.62 0.71 -11.61
N MET A 43 -1.77 1.31 -12.46
CA MET A 43 -1.90 2.74 -12.76
C MET A 43 -3.25 3.10 -13.38
N ARG A 44 -3.75 2.27 -14.31
CA ARG A 44 -5.09 2.45 -14.91
C ARG A 44 -6.21 2.24 -13.89
N ARG A 45 -6.04 1.31 -12.94
CA ARG A 45 -7.01 1.09 -11.86
C ARG A 45 -7.01 2.27 -10.89
N LEU A 46 -5.85 2.76 -10.46
CA LEU A 46 -5.75 3.93 -9.59
C LEU A 46 -6.30 5.18 -10.25
N SER A 47 -6.06 5.40 -11.55
CA SER A 47 -6.63 6.56 -12.26
C SER A 47 -8.15 6.47 -12.33
N ARG A 48 -8.71 5.28 -12.59
CA ARG A 48 -10.16 5.04 -12.54
C ARG A 48 -10.74 5.23 -11.13
N ILE A 49 -10.08 4.70 -10.11
CA ILE A 49 -10.50 4.82 -8.70
C ILE A 49 -10.46 6.28 -8.24
N ARG A 50 -9.49 7.07 -8.69
CA ARG A 50 -9.42 8.51 -8.41
C ARG A 50 -10.53 9.28 -9.11
N ALA A 51 -10.81 8.96 -10.37
CA ALA A 51 -11.93 9.57 -11.10
C ALA A 51 -13.28 9.24 -10.45
N SER A 52 -13.48 8.01 -9.97
CA SER A 52 -14.74 7.60 -9.31
C SER A 52 -14.92 8.19 -7.91
N GLN A 53 -13.85 8.59 -7.22
CA GLN A 53 -13.95 9.23 -5.91
C GLN A 53 -14.33 10.71 -5.99
N CYS A 54 -14.29 11.32 -7.19
CA CYS A 54 -14.71 12.71 -7.40
C CYS A 54 -16.24 12.91 -7.36
N SER A 55 -17.04 11.84 -7.35
CA SER A 55 -18.50 11.91 -7.42
C SER A 55 -19.22 12.13 -6.08
N THR A 56 -18.50 12.28 -4.96
CA THR A 56 -19.11 12.30 -3.61
C THR A 56 -18.81 13.56 -2.80
N GLY A 57 -18.51 14.67 -3.46
CA GLY A 57 -18.47 16.00 -2.83
C GLY A 57 -19.71 16.80 -3.22
N SER A 58 -20.77 16.73 -2.40
CA SER A 58 -21.87 17.70 -2.35
C SER A 58 -21.74 18.51 -1.07
#